data_AF-A0A4Q7FWU1-F1
#
_entry.id   AF-A0A4Q7FWU1-F1
#
_cell.length_a   1.000
_cell.length_b   1.000
_cell.length_c   1.000
_cell.angle_alpha   90.00
_cell.angle_beta   90.00
_cell.angle_gamma   90.00
#
_symmetry.space_group_name_H-M   'P 1'
#
loop_
_entity.id
_entity.type
_entity.pdbx_description
1 polymer ?
#
loop_
_entity_poly.entity_id
_entity_poly.type
_entity_poly.pdbx_seq_one_letter_code
_entity_poly.pdbx_strand_id
1 'polypeptide(L)'
;AETEVIALQPKAPWLGTKKQFQDHYDLWEVANTENLPFLEYTPDERAPGPPQRVAPPVASQAIIEGKARNSEDMKAVIGIYDASLGAKSNETSGIAIARRDAQGDTGTYVYHDNFALAIERTAEIVNDLFPKIYDTQRTVQILGDDGKPDIVDINKPQIVNGVEQVLHDMTSGAYDVVMESGPNYATKRELAQDAMTEFIRAFPPAAPVMGDLYAKSMDWPNAEEIGERLEELLPPPIKAKLQADRQKREQASGQPPSPEQLKEEADKEQAQQLAQQAQALQMAEAQAKVREAEARAVKAEADAKKAMADAARSEIEAEKAKVGLAQTHMDNLRDVERHGAEMARDAQEHAQDTAHKQDKHEAELVILGVNTQRAGEKHDETMKQMRAPKPEPAGAE
;
A
#
# COMPACT_ATOMS: atom_id res chain seq x y z
N ALA A 1 13.99 57.64 -23.11
CA ALA A 1 14.70 56.46 -22.58
C ALA A 1 15.49 55.76 -23.69
N GLU A 2 15.32 54.46 -23.98
CA GLU A 2 16.26 53.72 -24.85
C GLU A 2 16.39 54.27 -26.28
N THR A 3 15.28 54.51 -26.98
CA THR A 3 15.28 55.07 -28.34
C THR A 3 16.00 56.41 -28.43
N GLU A 4 15.91 57.21 -27.37
CA GLU A 4 16.56 58.52 -27.21
C GLU A 4 18.05 58.37 -26.87
N VAL A 5 18.42 57.42 -26.00
CA VAL A 5 19.83 57.07 -25.74
C VAL A 5 20.53 56.60 -27.01
N ILE A 6 19.88 55.78 -27.84
CA ILE A 6 20.44 55.29 -29.11
C ILE A 6 20.44 56.40 -30.18
N ALA A 7 19.40 57.22 -30.28
CA ALA A 7 19.32 58.28 -31.29
C ALA A 7 20.25 59.48 -31.02
N LEU A 8 20.56 59.77 -29.75
CA LEU A 8 21.48 60.85 -29.37
C LEU A 8 22.95 60.42 -29.31
N GLN A 9 23.27 59.16 -29.60
CA GLN A 9 24.66 58.67 -29.60
C GLN A 9 25.44 59.21 -30.81
N PRO A 10 26.60 59.85 -30.60
CA PRO A 10 27.48 60.21 -31.71
C PRO A 10 28.08 58.96 -32.35
N LYS A 11 28.15 58.93 -33.68
CA LYS A 11 28.94 57.92 -34.41
C LYS A 11 30.37 57.93 -33.89
N ALA A 12 30.88 56.78 -33.45
CA ALA A 12 32.14 56.57 -32.72
C ALA A 12 33.23 57.64 -33.03
N PRO A 13 33.38 58.66 -32.18
CA PRO A 13 34.22 59.80 -32.49
C PRO A 13 35.70 59.50 -32.30
N TRP A 14 36.53 60.19 -33.07
CA TRP A 14 37.98 60.21 -32.89
C TRP A 14 38.39 61.31 -31.91
N LEU A 15 39.27 60.99 -30.97
CA LEU A 15 39.84 61.92 -30.00
C LEU A 15 41.31 62.17 -30.31
N GLY A 16 41.68 63.43 -30.50
CA GLY A 16 43.04 63.90 -30.82
C GLY A 16 43.15 65.42 -30.73
N THR A 17 44.36 65.98 -30.88
CA THR A 17 44.57 67.44 -30.89
C THR A 17 44.33 68.02 -32.29
N LYS A 18 43.98 69.31 -32.37
CA LYS A 18 43.72 69.99 -33.65
C LYS A 18 44.89 69.87 -34.65
N LYS A 19 46.14 69.80 -34.16
CA LYS A 19 47.33 69.60 -35.01
C LYS A 19 47.37 68.21 -35.66
N GLN A 20 46.96 67.15 -34.96
CA GLN A 20 47.03 65.77 -35.46
C GLN A 20 46.17 65.55 -36.70
N PHE A 21 45.10 66.33 -36.84
CA PHE A 21 44.17 66.30 -37.98
C PHE A 21 44.44 67.40 -39.03
N GLN A 22 45.43 68.27 -38.82
CA GLN A 22 45.53 69.53 -39.57
C GLN A 22 45.88 69.35 -41.05
N ASP A 23 46.80 68.42 -41.36
CA ASP A 23 47.34 68.27 -42.73
C ASP A 23 46.54 67.28 -43.59
N HIS A 24 45.64 66.51 -42.97
CA HIS A 24 44.90 65.39 -43.58
C HIS A 24 43.39 65.46 -43.33
N TYR A 25 42.85 66.65 -43.07
CA TYR A 25 41.49 66.88 -42.58
C TYR A 25 40.41 66.12 -43.38
N ASP A 26 40.48 66.17 -44.71
CA ASP A 26 39.51 65.54 -45.62
C ASP A 26 39.39 64.02 -45.40
N LEU A 27 40.50 63.33 -45.10
CA LEU A 27 40.51 61.90 -44.80
C LEU A 27 39.87 61.60 -43.44
N TRP A 28 40.08 62.50 -42.46
CA TRP A 28 39.50 62.36 -41.12
C TRP A 28 37.99 62.67 -41.06
N GLU A 29 37.48 63.49 -41.99
CA GLU A 29 36.03 63.72 -42.15
C GLU A 29 35.32 62.45 -42.68
N VAL A 30 35.89 61.78 -43.69
CA VAL A 30 35.29 60.55 -44.26
C VAL A 30 35.60 59.27 -43.46
N ALA A 31 36.52 59.30 -42.49
CA ALA A 31 36.97 58.16 -41.68
C ALA A 31 35.89 57.43 -40.84
N ASN A 32 34.64 57.91 -40.84
CA ASN A 32 33.46 57.30 -40.19
C ASN A 32 32.34 56.93 -41.19
N THR A 33 32.59 57.09 -42.49
CA THR A 33 31.61 56.88 -43.58
C THR A 33 32.20 56.01 -44.71
N GLU A 34 33.48 56.15 -45.02
CA GLU A 34 34.19 55.40 -46.07
C GLU A 34 35.24 54.44 -45.51
N ASN A 35 35.51 53.36 -46.24
CA ASN A 35 36.44 52.31 -45.84
C ASN A 35 37.88 52.62 -46.31
N LEU A 36 38.53 53.58 -45.64
CA LEU A 36 39.92 53.96 -45.92
C LEU A 36 40.91 52.87 -45.47
N PRO A 37 41.84 52.40 -46.32
CA PRO A 37 42.80 51.34 -45.94
C PRO A 37 43.83 51.74 -44.87
N PHE A 38 44.09 53.03 -44.70
CA PHE A 38 44.97 53.60 -43.68
C PHE A 38 44.53 55.03 -43.35
N LEU A 39 44.99 55.56 -42.20
CA LEU A 39 44.76 56.93 -41.76
C LEU A 39 46.09 57.53 -41.28
N GLU A 40 46.51 58.63 -41.90
CA GLU A 40 47.73 59.35 -41.55
C GLU A 40 47.42 60.47 -40.54
N TYR A 41 48.30 60.67 -39.56
CA TYR A 41 48.18 61.72 -38.54
C TYR A 41 49.49 62.46 -38.38
N THR A 42 49.42 63.76 -38.12
CA THR A 42 50.61 64.59 -37.88
C THR A 42 51.03 64.49 -36.41
N PRO A 43 52.26 64.09 -36.07
CA PRO A 43 52.70 64.02 -34.68
C PRO A 43 52.70 65.40 -34.00
N ASP A 44 52.06 65.51 -32.83
CA ASP A 44 52.07 66.72 -32.00
C ASP A 44 52.88 66.48 -30.73
N GLU A 45 53.93 67.27 -30.51
CA GLU A 45 54.78 67.22 -29.31
C GLU A 45 54.00 67.36 -28.00
N ARG A 46 52.81 67.97 -28.03
CA ARG A 46 51.92 68.12 -26.87
C ARG A 46 51.01 66.92 -26.62
N ALA A 47 50.92 65.97 -27.55
CA ALA A 47 50.11 64.76 -27.45
C ALA A 47 50.82 63.60 -28.19
N PRO A 48 51.85 62.99 -27.58
CA PRO A 48 52.62 61.91 -28.19
C PRO A 48 51.81 60.61 -28.29
N GLY A 49 51.07 60.45 -29.39
CA GLY A 49 50.32 59.24 -29.74
C GLY A 49 49.39 59.47 -30.94
N PRO A 50 48.90 58.40 -31.60
CA PRO A 50 47.88 58.51 -32.62
C PRO A 50 46.53 58.93 -32.01
N PRO A 51 45.64 59.59 -32.79
CA PRO A 51 44.23 59.76 -32.42
C PRO A 51 43.57 58.42 -32.09
N GLN A 52 42.71 58.40 -31.07
CA GLN A 52 42.04 57.17 -30.60
C GLN A 52 40.55 57.20 -30.95
N ARG A 53 40.00 56.08 -31.43
CA ARG A 53 38.53 55.89 -31.50
C ARG A 53 37.99 55.73 -30.09
N VAL A 54 37.06 56.59 -29.69
CA VAL A 54 36.25 56.37 -28.50
C VAL A 54 35.19 55.32 -28.86
N ALA A 55 35.14 54.22 -28.12
CA ALA A 55 34.09 53.22 -28.29
C ALA A 55 32.71 53.86 -28.02
N PRO A 56 31.68 53.55 -28.82
CA PRO A 56 30.34 54.09 -28.58
C PRO A 56 29.84 53.62 -27.19
N PRO A 57 29.19 54.50 -26.40
CA PRO A 57 28.72 54.12 -25.08
C PRO A 57 27.63 53.04 -25.21
N VAL A 58 27.88 51.88 -24.61
CA VAL A 58 26.91 50.78 -24.61
C VAL A 58 25.59 51.19 -23.95
N ALA A 59 24.48 50.59 -24.38
CA ALA A 59 23.20 50.78 -23.72
C ALA A 59 23.30 50.40 -22.23
N SER A 60 22.67 51.20 -21.36
CA SER A 60 22.74 50.99 -19.91
C SER A 60 22.12 49.65 -19.53
N GLN A 61 22.86 48.82 -18.77
CA GLN A 61 22.39 47.50 -18.32
C GLN A 61 21.05 47.60 -17.57
N ALA A 62 20.84 48.66 -16.78
CA ALA A 62 19.58 48.90 -16.07
C ALA A 62 18.36 49.07 -17.00
N ILE A 63 18.54 49.48 -18.26
CA ILE A 63 17.47 49.55 -19.26
C ILE A 63 17.18 48.14 -19.82
N ILE A 64 18.20 47.32 -20.03
CA ILE A 64 18.09 45.94 -20.52
C ILE A 64 17.43 45.05 -19.45
N GLU A 65 17.91 45.13 -18.21
CA GLU A 65 17.33 44.48 -17.04
C GLU A 65 15.89 44.97 -16.77
N GLY A 66 15.65 46.28 -16.91
CA GLY A 66 14.32 46.87 -16.80
C GLY A 66 13.35 46.35 -17.86
N LYS A 67 13.78 46.20 -19.11
CA LYS A 67 12.98 45.55 -20.17
C LYS A 67 12.66 44.10 -19.85
N ALA A 68 13.64 43.33 -19.38
CA ALA A 68 13.43 41.93 -19.00
C ALA A 68 12.42 41.83 -17.85
N ARG A 69 12.56 42.64 -16.79
CA ARG A 69 11.61 42.69 -15.68
C ARG A 69 10.21 43.11 -16.13
N ASN A 70 10.08 44.18 -16.92
CA ASN A 70 8.79 44.62 -17.43
C ASN A 70 8.09 43.53 -18.27
N SER A 71 8.85 42.68 -18.98
CA SER A 71 8.30 41.54 -19.71
C SER A 71 7.73 40.46 -18.76
N GLU A 72 8.42 40.15 -17.66
CA GLU A 72 7.92 39.24 -16.63
C GLU A 72 6.73 39.83 -15.84
N ASP A 73 6.80 41.11 -15.48
CA ASP A 73 5.70 41.83 -14.81
C ASP A 73 4.44 41.83 -15.69
N MET A 74 4.60 42.01 -17.02
CA MET A 74 3.48 41.90 -17.96
C MET A 74 2.90 40.48 -18.03
N LYS A 75 3.72 39.42 -18.10
CA LYS A 75 3.25 38.01 -18.02
C LYS A 75 2.48 37.74 -16.72
N ALA A 76 3.00 38.22 -15.60
CA ALA A 76 2.37 38.05 -14.29
C ALA A 76 1.01 38.78 -14.20
N VAL A 77 0.89 39.99 -14.75
CA VAL A 77 -0.36 40.76 -14.76
C VAL A 77 -1.44 40.13 -15.66
N ILE A 78 -1.07 39.50 -16.78
CA ILE A 78 -2.03 38.80 -17.65
C ILE A 78 -2.33 37.35 -17.22
N GLY A 79 -1.62 36.81 -16.21
CA GLY A 79 -1.78 35.43 -15.73
C GLY A 79 -1.21 34.33 -16.66
N ILE A 80 -0.73 34.70 -17.85
CA ILE A 80 -0.20 33.78 -18.86
C ILE A 80 1.28 33.52 -18.58
N TYR A 81 1.54 32.49 -17.77
CA TYR A 81 2.90 32.01 -17.47
C TYR A 81 3.49 31.21 -18.64
N ASP A 82 4.82 31.22 -18.77
CA ASP A 82 5.57 30.63 -19.90
C ASP A 82 5.26 29.15 -20.24
N ALA A 83 4.70 28.37 -19.31
CA ALA A 83 4.20 27.02 -19.59
C ALA A 83 3.09 27.03 -20.65
N SER A 84 2.09 27.91 -20.47
CA SER A 84 0.98 28.10 -21.43
C SER A 84 1.41 28.70 -22.78
N LEU A 85 2.60 29.30 -22.83
CA LEU A 85 3.26 29.74 -24.07
C LEU A 85 4.09 28.62 -24.75
N GLY A 86 4.04 27.39 -24.23
CA GLY A 86 4.75 26.23 -24.76
C GLY A 86 6.27 26.25 -24.53
N ALA A 87 6.78 27.12 -23.65
CA ALA A 87 8.21 27.19 -23.36
C ALA A 87 8.64 25.95 -22.55
N LYS A 88 9.56 25.16 -23.12
CA LYS A 88 10.08 23.95 -22.47
C LYS A 88 10.91 24.31 -21.22
N SER A 89 10.27 24.22 -20.06
CA SER A 89 10.94 24.21 -18.76
C SER A 89 11.77 22.93 -18.57
N ASN A 90 12.59 22.89 -17.52
CA ASN A 90 13.35 21.71 -17.08
C ASN A 90 12.46 20.66 -16.35
N GLU A 91 11.14 20.69 -16.58
CA GLU A 91 10.16 19.78 -15.98
C GLU A 91 10.05 18.50 -16.83
N THR A 92 10.41 17.35 -16.26
CA THR A 92 10.46 16.06 -16.97
C THR A 92 9.29 15.13 -16.66
N SER A 93 8.40 15.52 -15.74
CA SER A 93 7.22 14.72 -15.35
C SER A 93 5.94 15.31 -15.92
N GLY A 94 5.17 14.50 -16.65
CA GLY A 94 3.87 14.92 -17.19
C GLY A 94 2.89 15.38 -16.11
N ILE A 95 2.96 14.83 -14.90
CA ILE A 95 2.14 15.25 -13.76
C ILE A 95 2.52 16.66 -13.28
N ALA A 96 3.80 17.04 -13.37
CA ALA A 96 4.26 18.38 -13.02
C ALA A 96 3.84 19.42 -14.08
N ILE A 97 3.87 19.03 -15.36
CA ILE A 97 3.37 19.83 -16.49
C ILE A 97 1.86 20.06 -16.33
N ALA A 98 1.05 19.00 -16.25
CA ALA A 98 -0.42 19.11 -16.14
C ALA A 98 -0.88 19.93 -14.91
N ARG A 99 -0.20 19.79 -13.76
CA ARG A 99 -0.49 20.62 -12.57
C ARG A 99 -0.08 22.09 -12.73
N ARG A 100 0.91 22.38 -13.57
CA ARG A 100 1.37 23.74 -13.88
C ARG A 100 0.50 24.41 -14.94
N ASP A 101 -0.01 23.66 -15.89
CA ASP A 101 -0.98 24.13 -16.88
C ASP A 101 -2.31 24.47 -16.18
N ALA A 102 -2.81 23.57 -15.32
CA ALA A 102 -3.96 23.84 -14.43
C ALA A 102 -3.72 25.03 -13.48
N GLN A 103 -2.47 25.34 -13.12
CA GLN A 103 -2.14 26.57 -12.38
C GLN A 103 -2.27 27.82 -13.26
N GLY A 104 -1.93 27.74 -14.55
CA GLY A 104 -2.18 28.80 -15.53
C GLY A 104 -3.68 29.08 -15.72
N ASP A 105 -4.49 28.03 -15.81
CA ASP A 105 -5.95 28.14 -15.97
C ASP A 105 -6.62 28.92 -14.83
N THR A 106 -6.06 28.92 -13.62
CA THR A 106 -6.60 29.70 -12.48
C THR A 106 -6.69 31.20 -12.75
N GLY A 107 -5.82 31.75 -13.60
CA GLY A 107 -5.87 33.17 -14.00
C GLY A 107 -7.07 33.51 -14.88
N THR A 108 -7.56 32.53 -15.66
CA THR A 108 -8.71 32.67 -16.57
C THR A 108 -10.01 32.20 -15.93
N TYR A 109 -9.94 31.36 -14.88
CA TYR A 109 -11.10 30.73 -14.22
C TYR A 109 -12.19 31.74 -13.82
N VAL A 110 -11.83 32.95 -13.40
CA VAL A 110 -12.78 34.03 -13.04
C VAL A 110 -13.78 34.34 -14.16
N TYR A 111 -13.39 34.24 -15.44
CA TYR A 111 -14.31 34.44 -16.56
C TYR A 111 -15.27 33.26 -16.75
N HIS A 112 -14.81 32.04 -16.49
CA HIS A 112 -15.65 30.83 -16.53
C HIS A 112 -16.62 30.76 -15.34
N ASP A 113 -16.20 31.20 -14.16
CA ASP A 113 -17.00 31.32 -12.94
C ASP A 113 -18.12 32.36 -13.08
N ASN A 114 -17.81 33.58 -13.57
CA ASN A 114 -18.83 34.58 -13.87
C ASN A 114 -19.79 34.14 -14.99
N PHE A 115 -19.34 33.31 -15.94
CA PHE A 115 -20.20 32.72 -16.96
C PHE A 115 -21.09 31.59 -16.41
N ALA A 116 -20.57 30.77 -15.48
CA ALA A 116 -21.33 29.77 -14.75
C ALA A 116 -22.47 30.39 -13.95
N LEU A 117 -22.19 31.45 -13.18
CA LEU A 117 -23.21 32.23 -12.44
C LEU A 117 -24.26 32.86 -13.37
N ALA A 118 -23.86 33.29 -14.57
CA ALA A 118 -24.81 33.80 -15.58
C ALA A 118 -25.71 32.70 -16.17
N ILE A 119 -25.20 31.48 -16.35
CA ILE A 119 -25.99 30.31 -16.76
C ILE A 119 -26.96 29.90 -15.64
N GLU A 120 -26.47 29.78 -14.41
CA GLU A 120 -27.27 29.46 -13.22
C GLU A 120 -28.44 30.45 -13.06
N ARG A 121 -28.16 31.75 -13.08
CA ARG A 121 -29.20 32.79 -13.03
C ARG A 121 -30.17 32.74 -14.22
N THR A 122 -29.72 32.30 -15.39
CA THR A 122 -30.61 32.10 -16.54
C THR A 122 -31.52 30.89 -16.33
N ALA A 123 -30.98 29.80 -15.77
CA ALA A 123 -31.73 28.59 -15.45
C ALA A 123 -32.75 28.80 -14.31
N GLU A 124 -32.43 29.61 -13.28
CA GLU A 124 -33.42 30.06 -12.28
C GLU A 124 -34.63 30.76 -12.92
N ILE A 125 -34.37 31.64 -13.90
CA ILE A 125 -35.42 32.39 -14.61
C ILE A 125 -36.25 31.45 -15.50
N VAL A 126 -35.61 30.49 -16.18
CA VAL A 126 -36.32 29.44 -16.94
C VAL A 126 -37.16 28.55 -16.01
N ASN A 127 -36.68 28.29 -14.79
CA ASN A 127 -37.39 27.49 -13.79
C ASN A 127 -38.67 28.18 -13.30
N ASP A 128 -38.64 29.48 -12.99
CA ASP A 128 -39.87 30.27 -12.72
C ASP A 128 -40.83 30.26 -13.93
N LEU A 129 -40.33 30.17 -15.16
CA LEU A 129 -41.13 30.14 -16.37
C LEU A 129 -41.71 28.75 -16.71
N PHE A 130 -41.14 27.64 -16.24
CA PHE A 130 -41.61 26.28 -16.56
C PHE A 130 -43.11 26.09 -16.23
N PRO A 131 -43.61 26.35 -15.00
CA PRO A 131 -45.03 26.23 -14.67
C PRO A 131 -45.96 27.13 -15.49
N LYS A 132 -45.44 28.23 -16.06
CA LYS A 132 -46.21 29.21 -16.84
C LYS A 132 -46.29 28.88 -18.34
N ILE A 133 -45.36 28.06 -18.84
CA ILE A 133 -45.24 27.70 -20.27
C ILE A 133 -45.70 26.26 -20.52
N TYR A 134 -45.61 25.38 -19.51
CA TYR A 134 -45.96 23.97 -19.58
C TYR A 134 -47.22 23.67 -18.75
N ASP A 135 -48.28 24.38 -19.11
CA ASP A 135 -49.65 24.34 -18.55
C ASP A 135 -50.50 23.15 -19.04
N THR A 136 -50.10 22.55 -20.17
CA THR A 136 -50.91 21.63 -20.97
C THR A 136 -50.18 20.32 -21.25
N GLN A 137 -50.93 19.25 -21.49
CA GLN A 137 -50.37 17.95 -21.86
C GLN A 137 -49.57 18.07 -23.16
N ARG A 138 -48.31 17.65 -23.13
CA ARG A 138 -47.45 17.54 -24.32
C ARG A 138 -46.35 16.50 -24.09
N THR A 139 -45.79 16.02 -25.19
CA THR A 139 -44.62 15.14 -25.19
C THR A 139 -43.37 16.01 -25.30
N VAL A 140 -42.37 15.80 -24.44
CA VAL A 140 -41.09 16.52 -24.44
C VAL A 140 -39.94 15.54 -24.62
N GLN A 141 -38.93 15.96 -25.38
CA GLN A 141 -37.67 15.23 -25.50
C GLN A 141 -36.71 15.73 -24.42
N ILE A 142 -36.34 14.86 -23.49
CA ILE A 142 -35.33 15.13 -22.47
C ILE A 142 -34.00 14.50 -22.89
N LEU A 143 -32.90 15.00 -22.34
CA LEU A 143 -31.58 14.39 -22.49
C LEU A 143 -31.23 13.68 -21.19
N GLY A 144 -31.04 12.36 -21.23
CA GLY A 144 -30.54 11.60 -20.08
C GLY A 144 -29.03 11.77 -19.90
N ASP A 145 -28.50 11.38 -18.73
CA ASP A 145 -27.07 11.51 -18.38
C ASP A 145 -26.12 10.88 -19.41
N ASP A 146 -26.56 9.80 -20.06
CA ASP A 146 -25.89 9.10 -21.18
C ASP A 146 -25.77 9.94 -22.48
N GLY A 147 -26.32 11.16 -22.53
CA GLY A 147 -26.44 11.96 -23.76
C GLY A 147 -27.46 11.40 -24.76
N LYS A 148 -28.28 10.42 -24.35
CA LYS A 148 -29.33 9.82 -25.17
C LYS A 148 -30.64 10.62 -25.02
N PRO A 149 -31.35 10.94 -26.12
CA PRO A 149 -32.66 11.57 -26.04
C PRO A 149 -33.72 10.56 -25.62
N ASP A 150 -34.45 10.86 -24.56
CA ASP A 150 -35.64 10.11 -24.13
C ASP A 150 -36.90 10.97 -24.35
N ILE A 151 -38.06 10.32 -24.47
CA ILE A 151 -39.32 10.95 -24.89
C ILE A 151 -40.35 10.77 -23.76
N VAL A 152 -40.48 11.81 -22.94
CA VAL A 152 -41.34 11.81 -21.75
C VAL A 152 -42.61 12.62 -22.01
N ASP A 153 -43.75 12.05 -21.65
CA ASP A 153 -45.02 12.79 -21.61
C ASP A 153 -45.20 13.49 -20.27
N ILE A 154 -45.55 14.77 -20.32
CA ILE A 154 -45.83 15.62 -19.15
C ILE A 154 -47.28 16.07 -19.13
N ASN A 155 -47.76 16.39 -17.91
CA ASN A 155 -49.14 16.77 -17.61
C ASN A 155 -50.20 15.77 -18.14
N LYS A 156 -49.94 14.45 -18.05
CA LYS A 156 -50.90 13.41 -18.49
C LYS A 156 -51.89 13.07 -17.36
N PRO A 157 -53.20 13.33 -17.49
CA PRO A 157 -54.17 12.88 -16.49
C PRO A 157 -54.30 11.34 -16.54
N GLN A 158 -53.98 10.67 -15.44
CA GLN A 158 -54.07 9.22 -15.30
C GLN A 158 -54.88 8.84 -14.06
N ILE A 159 -55.88 7.98 -14.23
CA ILE A 159 -56.68 7.48 -13.12
C ILE A 159 -55.90 6.36 -12.43
N VAL A 160 -55.29 6.68 -11.29
CA VAL A 160 -54.56 5.71 -10.45
C VAL A 160 -55.35 5.52 -9.16
N ASN A 161 -55.70 4.27 -8.84
CA ASN A 161 -56.45 3.90 -7.63
C ASN A 161 -57.79 4.67 -7.43
N GLY A 162 -58.44 5.12 -8.50
CA GLY A 162 -59.71 5.85 -8.45
C GLY A 162 -59.59 7.34 -8.11
N VAL A 163 -58.37 7.88 -8.05
CA VAL A 163 -58.10 9.32 -7.98
C VAL A 163 -57.53 9.78 -9.33
N GLU A 164 -57.99 10.92 -9.83
CA GLU A 164 -57.34 11.59 -10.96
C GLU A 164 -56.03 12.21 -10.45
N GLN A 165 -54.89 11.65 -10.85
CA GLN A 165 -53.59 12.26 -10.66
C GLN A 165 -52.99 12.63 -12.01
N VAL A 166 -52.38 13.81 -12.09
CA VAL A 166 -51.64 14.24 -13.27
C VAL A 166 -50.24 13.65 -13.18
N LEU A 167 -49.94 12.70 -14.06
CA LEU A 167 -48.61 12.13 -14.21
C LEU A 167 -47.67 13.22 -14.75
N HIS A 168 -46.56 13.44 -14.04
CA HIS A 168 -45.58 14.49 -14.29
C HIS A 168 -46.23 15.88 -14.41
N ASP A 169 -46.94 16.30 -13.35
CA ASP A 169 -47.44 17.66 -13.18
C ASP A 169 -46.29 18.66 -13.04
N MET A 170 -46.11 19.51 -14.05
CA MET A 170 -45.09 20.56 -14.07
C MET A 170 -45.51 21.85 -13.34
N THR A 171 -46.73 21.90 -12.78
CA THR A 171 -47.30 23.13 -12.17
C THR A 171 -47.16 23.20 -10.65
N SER A 172 -46.96 22.07 -9.96
CA SER A 172 -46.88 22.00 -8.49
C SER A 172 -45.49 21.64 -7.92
N GLY A 173 -44.51 21.36 -8.78
CA GLY A 173 -43.15 21.01 -8.37
C GLY A 173 -42.31 22.22 -7.94
N ALA A 174 -41.67 22.13 -6.78
CA ALA A 174 -40.62 23.05 -6.35
C ALA A 174 -39.25 22.49 -6.74
N TYR A 175 -38.69 22.99 -7.84
CA TYR A 175 -37.37 22.60 -8.34
C TYR A 175 -36.33 23.66 -7.96
N ASP A 176 -35.09 23.21 -7.71
CA ASP A 176 -33.93 24.06 -7.45
C ASP A 176 -32.87 23.81 -8.53
N VAL A 177 -32.00 24.79 -8.79
CA VAL A 177 -30.98 24.72 -9.85
C VAL A 177 -29.60 24.66 -9.20
N VAL A 178 -28.90 23.55 -9.42
CA VAL A 178 -27.51 23.37 -8.97
C VAL A 178 -26.61 23.27 -10.20
N MET A 179 -25.65 24.20 -10.33
CA MET A 179 -24.74 24.24 -11.47
C MET A 179 -23.35 23.69 -11.09
N GLU A 180 -23.03 22.46 -11.53
CA GLU A 180 -21.70 21.87 -11.27
C GLU A 180 -20.68 22.30 -12.34
N SER A 181 -19.88 23.33 -12.05
CA SER A 181 -18.78 23.80 -12.91
C SER A 181 -17.54 22.89 -12.88
N GLY A 182 -17.73 21.61 -13.25
CA GLY A 182 -16.64 20.67 -13.45
C GLY A 182 -15.87 20.91 -14.76
N PRO A 183 -14.77 20.16 -15.02
CA PRO A 183 -14.16 20.10 -16.33
C PRO A 183 -15.18 19.71 -17.40
N ASN A 184 -14.96 20.14 -18.65
CA ASN A 184 -15.79 19.76 -19.79
C ASN A 184 -15.95 18.23 -19.87
N TYR A 185 -17.09 17.73 -20.35
CA TYR A 185 -17.39 16.28 -20.37
C TYR A 185 -16.28 15.44 -21.04
N ALA A 186 -15.66 15.96 -22.10
CA ALA A 186 -14.46 15.38 -22.70
C ALA A 186 -13.29 15.24 -21.71
N THR A 187 -12.94 16.33 -21.01
CA THR A 187 -11.88 16.37 -19.98
C THR A 187 -12.22 15.53 -18.74
N LYS A 188 -13.50 15.45 -18.33
CA LYS A 188 -13.95 14.51 -17.29
C LYS A 188 -13.74 13.06 -17.71
N ARG A 189 -14.01 12.70 -18.97
CA ARG A 189 -13.75 11.36 -19.52
C ARG A 189 -12.26 11.07 -19.62
N GLU A 190 -11.44 12.01 -20.09
CA GLU A 190 -9.98 11.90 -20.17
C GLU A 190 -9.35 11.70 -18.79
N LEU A 191 -9.70 12.53 -17.81
CA LEU A 191 -9.25 12.37 -16.41
C LEU A 191 -9.73 11.06 -15.78
N ALA A 192 -10.93 10.59 -16.12
CA ALA A 192 -11.43 9.29 -15.66
C ALA A 192 -10.70 8.11 -16.31
N GLN A 193 -10.35 8.21 -17.60
CA GLN A 193 -9.53 7.22 -18.32
C GLN A 193 -8.11 7.13 -17.71
N ASP A 194 -7.48 8.27 -17.42
CA ASP A 194 -6.16 8.33 -16.78
C ASP A 194 -6.20 7.78 -15.35
N ALA A 195 -7.18 8.20 -14.52
CA ALA A 195 -7.34 7.71 -13.16
C ALA A 195 -7.65 6.20 -13.12
N MET A 196 -8.46 5.68 -14.06
CA MET A 196 -8.71 4.25 -14.21
C MET A 196 -7.45 3.51 -14.66
N THR A 197 -6.65 4.11 -15.53
CA THR A 197 -5.36 3.55 -15.99
C THR A 197 -4.35 3.48 -14.84
N GLU A 198 -4.27 4.51 -13.98
CA GLU A 198 -3.44 4.49 -12.78
C GLU A 198 -3.95 3.44 -11.78
N PHE A 199 -5.27 3.35 -11.55
CA PHE A 199 -5.88 2.35 -10.67
C PHE A 199 -5.59 0.91 -11.15
N ILE A 200 -5.74 0.63 -12.44
CA ILE A 200 -5.43 -0.69 -13.03
C ILE A 200 -3.92 -1.01 -12.93
N ARG A 201 -3.03 -0.02 -13.04
CA ARG A 201 -1.58 -0.19 -12.82
C ARG A 201 -1.24 -0.46 -11.36
N ALA A 202 -1.92 0.22 -10.42
CA ALA A 202 -1.72 0.06 -8.98
C ALA A 202 -2.32 -1.25 -8.44
N PHE A 203 -3.44 -1.70 -9.02
CA PHE A 203 -4.13 -2.93 -8.64
C PHE A 203 -4.57 -3.75 -9.89
N PRO A 204 -3.63 -4.48 -10.52
CA PRO A 204 -3.91 -5.31 -11.69
C PRO A 204 -5.09 -6.31 -11.56
N PRO A 205 -5.42 -6.88 -10.37
CA PRO A 205 -6.57 -7.77 -10.23
C PRO A 205 -7.95 -7.12 -10.46
N ALA A 206 -8.06 -5.79 -10.60
CA ALA A 206 -9.30 -5.14 -11.04
C ALA A 206 -9.56 -5.25 -12.55
N ALA A 207 -8.53 -5.48 -13.38
CA ALA A 207 -8.69 -5.50 -14.84
C ALA A 207 -9.73 -6.53 -15.36
N PRO A 208 -9.86 -7.75 -14.81
CA PRO A 208 -10.90 -8.71 -15.20
C PRO A 208 -12.31 -8.40 -14.66
N VAL A 209 -12.47 -7.33 -13.88
CA VAL A 209 -13.73 -6.94 -13.20
C VAL A 209 -14.24 -5.58 -13.67
N MET A 210 -13.36 -4.71 -14.17
CA MET A 210 -13.67 -3.35 -14.63
C MET A 210 -13.23 -3.11 -16.08
N GLY A 211 -12.68 -4.12 -16.75
CA GLY A 211 -12.16 -4.02 -18.12
C GLY A 211 -13.24 -3.74 -19.16
N ASP A 212 -14.47 -4.18 -18.93
CA ASP A 212 -15.65 -3.88 -19.75
C ASP A 212 -16.00 -2.38 -19.68
N LEU A 213 -16.11 -1.81 -18.48
CA LEU A 213 -16.37 -0.39 -18.26
C LEU A 213 -15.23 0.47 -18.80
N TYR A 214 -13.97 0.06 -18.60
CA TYR A 214 -12.79 0.72 -19.16
C TYR A 214 -12.81 0.70 -20.70
N ALA A 215 -13.11 -0.45 -21.32
CA ALA A 215 -13.17 -0.56 -22.79
C ALA A 215 -14.31 0.25 -23.42
N LYS A 216 -15.48 0.35 -22.76
CA LYS A 216 -16.60 1.22 -23.17
C LYS A 216 -16.32 2.70 -22.92
N SER A 217 -15.48 3.03 -21.93
CA SER A 217 -15.10 4.43 -21.65
C SER A 217 -14.16 5.05 -22.68
N MET A 218 -13.45 4.21 -23.46
CA MET A 218 -12.41 4.61 -24.43
C MET A 218 -12.97 4.85 -25.84
N ASP A 219 -12.64 5.99 -26.45
CA ASP A 219 -13.09 6.36 -27.81
C ASP A 219 -12.26 5.69 -28.94
N TRP A 220 -11.85 4.44 -28.75
CA TRP A 220 -11.22 3.63 -29.79
C TRP A 220 -12.24 2.92 -30.70
N PRO A 221 -11.91 2.63 -31.97
CA PRO A 221 -12.77 1.83 -32.84
C PRO A 221 -13.13 0.49 -32.19
N ASN A 222 -14.42 0.16 -32.21
CA ASN A 222 -15.01 -1.04 -31.61
C ASN A 222 -15.03 -1.06 -30.06
N ALA A 223 -15.00 0.10 -29.40
CA ALA A 223 -15.18 0.26 -27.95
C ALA A 223 -16.32 -0.61 -27.36
N GLU A 224 -17.50 -0.49 -27.96
CA GLU A 224 -18.73 -1.18 -27.57
C GLU A 224 -18.53 -2.71 -27.63
N GLU A 225 -18.07 -3.25 -28.76
CA GLU A 225 -17.86 -4.70 -28.95
C GLU A 225 -16.81 -5.29 -28.00
N ILE A 226 -15.72 -4.54 -27.73
CA ILE A 226 -14.67 -4.98 -26.79
C ILE A 226 -15.25 -4.97 -25.37
N GLY A 227 -16.03 -3.94 -25.03
CA GLY A 227 -16.80 -3.85 -23.80
C GLY A 227 -17.76 -5.00 -23.59
N GLU A 228 -18.57 -5.34 -24.60
CA GLU A 228 -19.51 -6.47 -24.56
C GLU A 228 -18.80 -7.81 -24.39
N ARG A 229 -17.71 -8.07 -25.12
CA ARG A 229 -16.90 -9.30 -24.98
C ARG A 229 -16.25 -9.42 -23.61
N LEU A 230 -15.87 -8.30 -22.98
CA LEU A 230 -15.36 -8.29 -21.61
C LEU A 230 -16.50 -8.45 -20.58
N GLU A 231 -17.67 -7.87 -20.82
CA GLU A 231 -18.89 -8.09 -20.01
C GLU A 231 -19.35 -9.56 -20.08
N GLU A 232 -19.15 -10.23 -21.21
CA GLU A 232 -19.40 -11.67 -21.33
C GLU A 232 -18.46 -12.52 -20.47
N LEU A 233 -17.18 -12.12 -20.38
CA LEU A 233 -16.12 -12.78 -19.61
C LEU A 233 -16.14 -12.47 -18.11
N LEU A 234 -17.00 -11.56 -17.63
CA LEU A 234 -17.12 -11.22 -16.21
C LEU A 234 -17.44 -12.44 -15.34
N PRO A 235 -16.92 -12.51 -14.10
CA PRO A 235 -17.27 -13.56 -13.14
C PRO A 235 -18.79 -13.69 -12.93
N PRO A 236 -19.35 -14.92 -12.92
CA PRO A 236 -20.79 -15.16 -12.75
C PRO A 236 -21.51 -14.38 -11.62
N PRO A 237 -20.95 -14.20 -10.39
CA PRO A 237 -21.65 -13.45 -9.34
C PRO A 237 -21.76 -11.94 -9.61
N ILE A 238 -20.96 -11.39 -10.54
CA ILE A 238 -21.07 -9.99 -10.98
C ILE A 238 -22.12 -9.89 -12.09
N LYS A 239 -22.03 -10.78 -13.10
CA LYS A 239 -22.99 -10.87 -14.20
C LYS A 239 -24.44 -11.02 -13.71
N ALA A 240 -24.66 -11.87 -12.70
CA ALA A 240 -25.97 -12.05 -12.06
C ALA A 240 -26.50 -10.79 -11.35
N LYS A 241 -25.63 -10.00 -10.69
CA LYS A 241 -26.01 -8.73 -10.07
C LYS A 241 -26.32 -7.66 -11.12
N LEU A 242 -25.48 -7.55 -12.14
CA LEU A 242 -25.67 -6.57 -13.22
C LEU A 242 -26.99 -6.81 -13.96
N GLN A 243 -27.35 -8.08 -14.23
CA GLN A 243 -28.64 -8.45 -14.79
C GLN A 243 -29.82 -8.11 -13.87
N ALA A 244 -29.71 -8.42 -12.57
CA ALA A 244 -30.75 -8.06 -11.59
C ALA A 244 -30.94 -6.54 -11.44
N ASP A 245 -29.88 -5.75 -11.55
CA ASP A 245 -29.96 -4.28 -11.46
C ASP A 245 -30.40 -3.63 -12.79
N ARG A 246 -30.11 -4.23 -13.96
CA ARG A 246 -30.76 -3.86 -15.24
C ARG A 246 -32.28 -4.10 -15.15
N GLN A 247 -32.70 -5.28 -14.70
CA GLN A 247 -34.13 -5.62 -14.53
C GLN A 247 -34.87 -4.67 -13.58
N LYS A 248 -34.24 -4.25 -12.47
CA LYS A 248 -34.83 -3.22 -11.58
C LYS A 248 -34.95 -1.84 -12.25
N ARG A 249 -33.98 -1.44 -13.09
CA ARG A 249 -34.08 -0.19 -13.86
C ARG A 249 -35.20 -0.27 -14.89
N GLU A 250 -35.28 -1.37 -15.64
CA GLU A 250 -36.34 -1.62 -16.63
C GLU A 250 -37.74 -1.62 -15.99
N GLN A 251 -37.88 -2.21 -14.79
CA GLN A 251 -39.11 -2.12 -13.99
C GLN A 251 -39.42 -0.72 -13.46
N ALA A 252 -38.40 0.12 -13.21
CA ALA A 252 -38.59 1.52 -12.82
C ALA A 252 -38.94 2.44 -14.00
N SER A 253 -38.56 2.08 -15.23
CA SER A 253 -38.84 2.85 -16.46
C SER A 253 -40.30 2.78 -16.96
N GLY A 254 -41.23 2.22 -16.19
CA GLY A 254 -42.67 2.41 -16.39
C GLY A 254 -43.31 1.75 -17.60
N GLN A 255 -42.60 0.90 -18.36
CA GLN A 255 -43.22 0.11 -19.43
C GLN A 255 -44.01 -1.06 -18.83
N PRO A 256 -45.34 -1.17 -19.09
CA PRO A 256 -46.14 -2.26 -18.55
C PRO A 256 -45.74 -3.59 -19.22
N PRO A 257 -45.46 -4.66 -18.45
CA PRO A 257 -45.01 -5.93 -19.00
C PRO A 257 -46.09 -6.58 -19.88
N SER A 258 -45.65 -7.19 -20.97
CA SER A 258 -46.53 -7.85 -21.95
C SER A 258 -47.09 -9.16 -21.37
N PRO A 259 -48.35 -9.54 -21.68
CA PRO A 259 -48.96 -10.77 -21.15
C PRO A 259 -48.21 -12.08 -21.47
N GLU A 260 -47.29 -12.07 -22.42
CA GLU A 260 -46.42 -13.21 -22.75
C GLU A 260 -45.17 -13.28 -21.83
N GLN A 261 -44.67 -12.15 -21.35
CA GLN A 261 -43.51 -12.10 -20.44
C GLN A 261 -43.82 -12.75 -19.08
N LEU A 262 -45.07 -12.66 -18.61
CA LEU A 262 -45.55 -13.35 -17.39
C LEU A 262 -45.44 -14.89 -17.46
N LYS A 263 -45.38 -15.48 -18.66
CA LYS A 263 -45.12 -16.93 -18.81
C LYS A 263 -43.63 -17.24 -18.75
N GLU A 264 -42.80 -16.45 -19.43
CA GLU A 264 -41.34 -16.55 -19.25
C GLU A 264 -40.93 -16.31 -17.80
N GLU A 265 -41.61 -15.42 -17.07
CA GLU A 265 -41.32 -15.13 -15.66
C GLU A 265 -41.66 -16.32 -14.75
N ALA A 266 -42.77 -17.02 -15.01
CA ALA A 266 -43.10 -18.28 -14.33
C ALA A 266 -42.10 -19.41 -14.67
N ASP A 267 -41.70 -19.55 -15.94
CA ASP A 267 -40.66 -20.51 -16.36
C ASP A 267 -39.29 -20.14 -15.75
N LYS A 268 -38.98 -18.84 -15.60
CA LYS A 268 -37.76 -18.33 -14.95
C LYS A 268 -37.80 -18.52 -13.43
N GLU A 269 -38.93 -18.35 -12.76
CA GLU A 269 -39.09 -18.73 -11.35
C GLU A 269 -38.89 -20.23 -11.15
N GLN A 270 -39.50 -21.07 -12.00
CA GLN A 270 -39.34 -22.52 -11.91
C GLN A 270 -37.90 -22.95 -12.21
N ALA A 271 -37.24 -22.32 -13.18
CA ALA A 271 -35.82 -22.52 -13.46
C ALA A 271 -34.91 -22.00 -12.32
N GLN A 272 -35.24 -20.88 -11.68
CA GLN A 272 -34.52 -20.39 -10.50
C GLN A 272 -34.70 -21.31 -9.30
N GLN A 273 -35.90 -21.86 -9.05
CA GLN A 273 -36.11 -22.86 -8.01
C GLN A 273 -35.32 -24.14 -8.30
N LEU A 274 -35.28 -24.60 -9.55
CA LEU A 274 -34.44 -25.74 -9.95
C LEU A 274 -32.94 -25.44 -9.77
N ALA A 275 -32.49 -24.23 -10.13
CA ALA A 275 -31.11 -23.80 -9.96
C ALA A 275 -30.72 -23.65 -8.48
N GLN A 276 -31.60 -23.11 -7.64
CA GLN A 276 -31.41 -23.04 -6.19
C GLN A 276 -31.39 -24.44 -5.56
N GLN A 277 -32.24 -25.38 -5.99
CA GLN A 277 -32.17 -26.77 -5.55
C GLN A 277 -30.88 -27.46 -6.01
N ALA A 278 -30.46 -27.27 -7.27
CA ALA A 278 -29.20 -27.80 -7.78
C ALA A 278 -27.99 -27.23 -7.02
N GLN A 279 -27.99 -25.92 -6.73
CA GLN A 279 -26.95 -25.26 -5.93
C GLN A 279 -26.98 -25.71 -4.47
N ALA A 280 -28.15 -25.94 -3.87
CA ALA A 280 -28.30 -26.48 -2.52
C ALA A 280 -27.80 -27.94 -2.45
N LEU A 281 -28.08 -28.77 -3.48
CA LEU A 281 -27.56 -30.13 -3.59
C LEU A 281 -26.03 -30.14 -3.78
N GLN A 282 -25.48 -29.27 -4.64
CA GLN A 282 -24.03 -29.11 -4.79
C GLN A 282 -23.36 -28.61 -3.51
N MET A 283 -23.99 -27.68 -2.78
CA MET A 283 -23.53 -27.23 -1.46
C MET A 283 -23.60 -28.34 -0.41
N ALA A 284 -24.64 -29.19 -0.43
CA ALA A 284 -24.75 -30.36 0.45
C ALA A 284 -23.69 -31.42 0.13
N GLU A 285 -23.42 -31.70 -1.15
CA GLU A 285 -22.32 -32.56 -1.58
C GLU A 285 -20.95 -31.98 -1.20
N ALA A 286 -20.74 -30.68 -1.37
CA ALA A 286 -19.52 -30.00 -0.99
C ALA A 286 -19.31 -30.07 0.54
N GLN A 287 -20.35 -29.83 1.33
CA GLN A 287 -20.31 -30.02 2.78
C GLN A 287 -20.09 -31.48 3.20
N ALA A 288 -20.63 -32.45 2.46
CA ALA A 288 -20.36 -33.88 2.70
C ALA A 288 -18.89 -34.22 2.42
N LYS A 289 -18.33 -33.73 1.30
CA LYS A 289 -16.91 -33.90 0.94
C LYS A 289 -15.97 -33.18 1.92
N VAL A 290 -16.33 -32.00 2.41
CA VAL A 290 -15.61 -31.27 3.48
C VAL A 290 -15.66 -32.06 4.78
N ARG A 291 -16.82 -32.52 5.24
CA ARG A 291 -16.94 -33.36 6.45
C ARG A 291 -16.19 -34.68 6.33
N GLU A 292 -16.11 -35.27 5.13
CA GLU A 292 -15.29 -36.46 4.92
C GLU A 292 -13.79 -36.15 4.99
N ALA A 293 -13.36 -35.02 4.42
CA ALA A 293 -11.98 -34.53 4.54
C ALA A 293 -11.60 -34.19 6.00
N GLU A 294 -12.49 -33.53 6.74
CA GLU A 294 -12.35 -33.27 8.19
C GLU A 294 -12.28 -34.59 8.98
N ALA A 295 -13.16 -35.55 8.72
CA ALA A 295 -13.14 -36.85 9.38
C ALA A 295 -11.87 -37.67 9.05
N ARG A 296 -11.32 -37.53 7.84
CA ARG A 296 -10.02 -38.10 7.45
C ARG A 296 -8.86 -37.38 8.15
N ALA A 297 -8.90 -36.05 8.26
CA ALA A 297 -7.89 -35.25 8.96
C ALA A 297 -7.86 -35.54 10.48
N VAL A 298 -9.03 -35.61 11.14
CA VAL A 298 -9.15 -35.96 12.56
C VAL A 298 -8.67 -37.39 12.83
N LYS A 299 -8.89 -38.34 11.91
CA LYS A 299 -8.28 -39.67 12.00
C LYS A 299 -6.76 -39.62 11.86
N ALA A 300 -6.23 -38.91 10.86
CA ALA A 300 -4.78 -38.76 10.69
C ALA A 300 -4.12 -38.07 11.90
N GLU A 301 -4.77 -37.08 12.52
CA GLU A 301 -4.34 -36.50 13.78
C GLU A 301 -4.38 -37.49 14.95
N ALA A 302 -5.44 -38.31 15.06
CA ALA A 302 -5.55 -39.30 16.13
C ALA A 302 -4.47 -40.40 15.99
N ASP A 303 -4.23 -40.88 14.78
CA ASP A 303 -3.17 -41.84 14.48
C ASP A 303 -1.77 -41.24 14.68
N ALA A 304 -1.55 -39.96 14.32
CA ALA A 304 -0.30 -39.25 14.60
C ALA A 304 -0.08 -39.05 16.11
N LYS A 305 -1.12 -38.64 16.86
CA LYS A 305 -1.07 -38.49 18.34
C LYS A 305 -0.82 -39.84 19.02
N LYS A 306 -1.38 -40.93 18.48
CA LYS A 306 -1.08 -42.29 18.95
C LYS A 306 0.37 -42.68 18.66
N ALA A 307 0.87 -42.46 17.44
CA ALA A 307 2.25 -42.73 17.09
C ALA A 307 3.25 -41.93 17.95
N MET A 308 2.94 -40.66 18.26
CA MET A 308 3.72 -39.84 19.21
C MET A 308 3.67 -40.41 20.64
N ALA A 309 2.52 -40.90 21.11
CA ALA A 309 2.39 -41.51 22.43
C ALA A 309 3.15 -42.85 22.53
N ASP A 310 3.11 -43.68 21.48
CA ASP A 310 3.85 -44.95 21.42
C ASP A 310 5.37 -44.72 21.26
N ALA A 311 5.79 -43.66 20.55
CA ALA A 311 7.17 -43.20 20.50
C ALA A 311 7.65 -42.69 21.88
N ALA A 312 6.89 -41.82 22.54
CA ALA A 312 7.23 -41.31 23.88
C ALA A 312 7.30 -42.43 24.93
N ARG A 313 6.43 -43.45 24.83
CA ARG A 313 6.55 -44.68 25.64
C ARG A 313 7.86 -45.42 25.37
N SER A 314 8.23 -45.58 24.11
CA SER A 314 9.50 -46.23 23.70
C SER A 314 10.72 -45.47 24.22
N GLU A 315 10.67 -44.12 24.21
CA GLU A 315 11.73 -43.28 24.79
C GLU A 315 11.81 -43.41 26.32
N ILE A 316 10.67 -43.39 27.03
CA ILE A 316 10.60 -43.59 28.48
C ILE A 316 11.08 -45.00 28.88
N GLU A 317 10.77 -46.04 28.09
CA GLU A 317 11.30 -47.39 28.32
C GLU A 317 12.81 -47.48 28.05
N ALA A 318 13.32 -46.81 27.02
CA ALA A 318 14.75 -46.72 26.74
C ALA A 318 15.51 -45.92 27.81
N GLU A 319 14.91 -44.85 28.36
CA GLU A 319 15.48 -44.09 29.48
C GLU A 319 15.45 -44.90 30.78
N LYS A 320 14.34 -45.57 31.08
CA LYS A 320 14.23 -46.50 32.22
C LYS A 320 15.24 -47.66 32.11
N ALA A 321 15.51 -48.16 30.91
CA ALA A 321 16.56 -49.15 30.67
C ALA A 321 17.97 -48.58 30.92
N LYS A 322 18.26 -47.34 30.49
CA LYS A 322 19.52 -46.64 30.82
C LYS A 322 19.68 -46.42 32.33
N VAL A 323 18.62 -46.02 33.03
CA VAL A 323 18.63 -45.86 34.49
C VAL A 323 18.85 -47.21 35.18
N GLY A 324 18.21 -48.29 34.71
CA GLY A 324 18.45 -49.65 35.22
C GLY A 324 19.88 -50.13 35.01
N LEU A 325 20.49 -49.85 33.84
CA LEU A 325 21.89 -50.14 33.55
C LEU A 325 22.86 -49.28 34.40
N ALA A 326 22.54 -48.01 34.64
CA ALA A 326 23.31 -47.16 35.54
C ALA A 326 23.22 -47.65 37.00
N GLN A 327 22.05 -48.13 37.43
CA GLN A 327 21.85 -48.68 38.77
C GLN A 327 22.62 -49.99 38.96
N THR A 328 22.53 -50.94 38.01
CA THR A 328 23.33 -52.18 38.10
C THR A 328 24.83 -51.89 37.99
N HIS A 329 25.26 -50.87 37.24
CA HIS A 329 26.67 -50.43 37.25
C HIS A 329 27.10 -49.86 38.61
N MET A 330 26.27 -49.02 39.24
CA MET A 330 26.52 -48.48 40.58
C MET A 330 26.55 -49.56 41.67
N ASP A 331 25.69 -50.57 41.59
CA ASP A 331 25.68 -51.67 42.56
C ASP A 331 26.86 -52.64 42.33
N ASN A 332 27.27 -52.91 41.08
CA ASN A 332 28.53 -53.61 40.80
C ASN A 332 29.76 -52.85 41.34
N LEU A 333 29.80 -51.52 41.21
CA LEU A 333 30.88 -50.70 41.80
C LEU A 333 30.91 -50.81 43.33
N ARG A 334 29.75 -50.76 43.99
CA ARG A 334 29.63 -50.95 45.45
C ARG A 334 30.08 -52.34 45.91
N ASP A 335 29.79 -53.39 45.14
CA ASP A 335 30.23 -54.74 45.49
C ASP A 335 31.73 -54.93 45.24
N VAL A 336 32.34 -54.22 44.28
CA VAL A 336 33.80 -54.10 44.16
C VAL A 336 34.40 -53.32 45.33
N GLU A 337 33.78 -52.22 45.78
CA GLU A 337 34.22 -51.48 46.98
C GLU A 337 34.12 -52.34 48.26
N ARG A 338 33.05 -53.12 48.41
CA ARG A 338 32.89 -54.09 49.52
C ARG A 338 33.96 -55.16 49.48
N HIS A 339 34.14 -55.83 48.34
CA HIS A 339 35.17 -56.85 48.18
C HIS A 339 36.58 -56.27 48.40
N GLY A 340 36.82 -55.01 48.00
CA GLY A 340 38.06 -54.29 48.31
C GLY A 340 38.25 -54.01 49.81
N ALA A 341 37.18 -53.64 50.52
CA ALA A 341 37.19 -53.43 51.96
C ALA A 341 37.32 -54.74 52.75
N GLU A 342 36.75 -55.84 52.26
CA GLU A 342 36.93 -57.19 52.81
C GLU A 342 38.36 -57.68 52.58
N MET A 343 38.91 -57.57 51.36
CA MET A 343 40.33 -57.86 51.07
C MET A 343 41.28 -57.02 51.94
N ALA A 344 40.94 -55.76 52.25
CA ALA A 344 41.72 -54.92 53.15
C ALA A 344 41.63 -55.38 54.62
N ARG A 345 40.47 -55.90 55.07
CA ARG A 345 40.32 -56.52 56.38
C ARG A 345 41.05 -57.84 56.46
N ASP A 346 40.89 -58.73 55.50
CA ASP A 346 41.58 -60.03 55.45
C ASP A 346 43.10 -59.84 55.41
N ALA A 347 43.60 -58.84 54.69
CA ALA A 347 45.02 -58.47 54.71
C ALA A 347 45.47 -57.90 56.07
N GLN A 348 44.62 -57.12 56.75
CA GLN A 348 44.90 -56.60 58.10
C GLN A 348 44.84 -57.73 59.16
N GLU A 349 43.90 -58.66 59.07
CA GLU A 349 43.82 -59.84 59.92
C GLU A 349 45.00 -60.78 59.68
N HIS A 350 45.40 -61.04 58.42
CA HIS A 350 46.64 -61.77 58.15
C HIS A 350 47.90 -61.05 58.63
N ALA A 351 47.95 -59.72 58.60
CA ALA A 351 49.04 -58.96 59.21
C ALA A 351 49.07 -59.07 60.74
N GLN A 352 47.90 -58.99 61.40
CA GLN A 352 47.79 -59.22 62.84
C GLN A 352 48.09 -60.67 63.24
N ASP A 353 47.68 -61.65 62.43
CA ASP A 353 47.86 -63.07 62.70
C ASP A 353 49.29 -63.56 62.37
N THR A 354 50.03 -62.86 61.50
CA THR A 354 51.49 -63.05 61.35
C THR A 354 52.27 -62.35 62.46
N ALA A 355 51.90 -61.12 62.84
CA ALA A 355 52.46 -60.46 64.02
C ALA A 355 52.25 -61.30 65.29
N HIS A 356 51.03 -61.78 65.56
CA HIS A 356 50.75 -62.65 66.69
C HIS A 356 51.45 -64.01 66.64
N LYS A 357 51.89 -64.50 65.47
CA LYS A 357 52.75 -65.69 65.39
C LYS A 357 54.21 -65.37 65.71
N GLN A 358 54.68 -64.17 65.38
CA GLN A 358 55.99 -63.66 65.83
C GLN A 358 55.96 -63.40 67.35
N ASP A 359 54.97 -62.64 67.86
CA ASP A 359 54.75 -62.39 69.30
C ASP A 359 54.69 -63.71 70.08
N LYS A 360 53.95 -64.71 69.59
CA LYS A 360 53.84 -66.02 70.26
C LYS A 360 55.13 -66.82 70.19
N HIS A 361 55.92 -66.69 69.13
CA HIS A 361 57.22 -67.38 69.04
C HIS A 361 58.24 -66.77 70.00
N GLU A 362 58.30 -65.43 70.10
CA GLU A 362 59.10 -64.74 71.12
C GLU A 362 58.58 -65.04 72.54
N ALA A 363 57.26 -65.05 72.75
CA ALA A 363 56.66 -65.40 74.02
C ALA A 363 56.88 -66.88 74.39
N GLU A 364 56.91 -67.82 73.45
CA GLU A 364 57.29 -69.21 73.72
C GLU A 364 58.76 -69.32 74.12
N LEU A 365 59.67 -68.60 73.47
CA LEU A 365 61.08 -68.53 73.87
C LEU A 365 61.25 -67.98 75.29
N VAL A 366 60.42 -67.02 75.71
CA VAL A 366 60.37 -66.51 77.09
C VAL A 366 59.69 -67.51 78.04
N ILE A 367 58.56 -68.09 77.67
CA ILE A 367 57.76 -68.99 78.53
C ILE A 367 58.45 -70.33 78.75
N LEU A 368 59.22 -70.85 77.79
CA LEU A 368 60.08 -72.03 78.00
C LEU A 368 61.20 -71.72 79.03
N GLY A 369 61.59 -70.44 79.18
CA GLY A 369 62.43 -69.95 80.27
C GLY A 369 61.71 -69.73 81.62
N VAL A 370 60.37 -69.62 81.65
CA VAL A 370 59.60 -69.17 82.83
C VAL A 370 58.64 -70.23 83.41
N ASN A 371 58.04 -71.11 82.59
CA ASN A 371 57.16 -72.19 83.08
C ASN A 371 57.90 -73.28 83.85
N THR A 372 59.23 -73.21 83.93
CA THR A 372 60.05 -73.92 84.90
C THR A 372 59.84 -73.43 86.36
N GLN A 373 59.03 -72.37 86.59
CA GLN A 373 58.93 -71.66 87.88
C GLN A 373 57.52 -71.56 88.50
N ARG A 374 56.43 -71.98 87.84
CA ARG A 374 55.05 -72.00 88.38
C ARG A 374 54.34 -73.32 88.00
N ALA A 375 53.77 -74.12 88.90
CA ALA A 375 52.71 -73.88 89.90
C ALA A 375 51.30 -73.75 89.28
N GLY A 376 50.22 -74.35 89.81
CA GLY A 376 50.06 -75.11 91.06
C GLY A 376 49.02 -74.55 92.05
N GLU A 377 48.15 -73.61 91.63
CA GLU A 377 47.57 -72.62 92.54
C GLU A 377 46.08 -72.76 92.98
N LYS A 378 45.14 -73.34 92.20
CA LYS A 378 43.67 -73.15 92.40
C LYS A 378 42.81 -74.35 91.96
N HIS A 379 41.59 -74.52 92.52
CA HIS A 379 40.73 -75.71 92.34
C HIS A 379 39.18 -75.45 92.40
N ASP A 380 38.70 -74.27 92.84
CA ASP A 380 37.61 -74.26 93.85
C ASP A 380 36.18 -73.78 93.47
N GLU A 381 36.00 -72.65 92.78
CA GLU A 381 34.83 -71.76 93.04
C GLU A 381 33.50 -72.01 92.29
N THR A 382 32.80 -73.05 92.73
CA THR A 382 31.48 -73.51 92.26
C THR A 382 30.27 -72.80 92.98
N MET A 383 29.09 -72.64 92.34
CA MET A 383 27.67 -72.51 92.89
C MET A 383 27.00 -71.15 93.32
N LYS A 384 25.71 -70.85 92.92
CA LYS A 384 24.51 -70.26 93.70
C LYS A 384 23.39 -69.36 92.97
N GLN A 385 22.12 -69.31 93.49
CA GLN A 385 20.95 -68.29 93.45
C GLN A 385 19.80 -68.16 92.34
N MET A 386 18.58 -67.59 92.65
CA MET A 386 17.28 -67.48 91.82
C MET A 386 16.10 -66.49 92.29
N ARG A 387 15.03 -66.22 91.45
CA ARG A 387 13.56 -65.71 91.67
C ARG A 387 13.10 -64.21 91.24
N ALA A 388 11.78 -63.80 91.11
CA ALA A 388 11.22 -62.66 90.20
C ALA A 388 9.89 -61.74 90.55
N PRO A 389 8.98 -61.11 89.67
CA PRO A 389 8.26 -59.73 89.76
C PRO A 389 6.64 -59.62 89.62
N LYS A 390 5.76 -58.59 89.22
CA LYS A 390 5.76 -57.22 88.50
C LYS A 390 4.66 -56.01 88.72
N PRO A 391 3.42 -55.79 88.12
CA PRO A 391 2.87 -54.44 87.56
C PRO A 391 1.34 -53.90 87.60
N GLU A 392 0.98 -52.59 87.32
CA GLU A 392 -0.39 -51.98 86.86
C GLU A 392 -0.38 -50.45 86.27
N PRO A 393 -1.43 -49.83 85.57
CA PRO A 393 -1.39 -48.50 84.81
C PRO A 393 -2.65 -47.49 84.72
N ALA A 394 -2.54 -46.20 84.23
CA ALA A 394 -3.64 -45.29 83.66
C ALA A 394 -3.28 -43.82 83.13
N GLY A 395 -4.09 -43.19 82.21
CA GLY A 395 -4.50 -41.73 82.23
C GLY A 395 -4.20 -40.66 81.09
N ALA A 396 -5.26 -40.04 80.49
CA ALA A 396 -5.48 -38.67 79.86
C ALA A 396 -4.42 -37.92 78.97
N GLU A 397 -4.72 -36.90 78.14
CA GLU A 397 -5.96 -36.20 77.67
C GLU A 397 -5.90 -36.00 76.14
#